data_AF-A0A972XZZ3-F1
#
_entry.id   AF-A0A972XZZ3-F1
#
_cell.length_a   1.000
_cell.length_b   1.000
_cell.length_c   1.000
_cell.angle_alpha   90.00
_cell.angle_beta   90.00
_cell.angle_gamma   90.00
#
_symmetry.space_group_name_H-M   'P 1'
#
loop_
_entity.id
_entity.type
_entity.pdbx_description
1 polymer ?
#
loop_
_entity_poly.entity_id
_entity_poly.type
_entity_poly.pdbx_seq_one_letter_code
_entity_poly.pdbx_strand_id
1 'polypeptide(L)'
;MQTFSKTRTPLAALVWGWAGVIPFVVMTFVLVLADEIWKPKIELVLPLYSAVILTFMGGVHWGIAMVKIHTSLWLYSTGIIPSIFAIISILLPSYYAVLVLISGFIILLATDIYLVSFEALPSWYGNLRIYLTLAVLICLTSAFFHLDSIRF
;
A
#
# COMPACT_ATOMS: atom_id res chain seq x y z
N MET A 1 27.99 4.63 -11.11
CA MET A 1 26.66 5.18 -11.44
C MET A 1 25.82 4.05 -12.00
N GLN A 2 24.95 3.41 -11.21
CA GLN A 2 23.96 2.49 -11.78
C GLN A 2 22.85 3.34 -12.39
N THR A 3 22.89 3.53 -13.70
CA THR A 3 21.80 4.18 -14.43
C THR A 3 20.61 3.24 -14.39
N PHE A 4 19.55 3.57 -13.66
CA PHE A 4 18.29 2.83 -13.68
C PHE A 4 17.55 3.04 -15.03
N SER A 5 18.22 2.77 -16.15
CA SER A 5 17.67 2.85 -17.49
C SER A 5 17.00 1.53 -17.86
N LYS A 6 15.81 1.31 -17.31
CA LYS A 6 14.82 0.43 -17.93
C LYS A 6 13.54 1.24 -18.06
N THR A 7 13.21 1.69 -19.27
CA THR A 7 11.92 2.33 -19.55
C THR A 7 10.74 1.36 -19.43
N ARG A 8 11.00 0.04 -19.45
CA ARG A 8 10.00 -1.01 -19.31
C ARG A 8 10.01 -1.61 -17.91
N THR A 9 8.82 -1.73 -17.33
CA THR A 9 8.58 -2.45 -16.08
C THR A 9 9.06 -3.90 -16.21
N PRO A 10 9.92 -4.39 -15.29
CA PRO A 10 10.31 -5.79 -15.27
C PRO A 10 9.08 -6.71 -15.11
N LEU A 11 8.99 -7.78 -15.90
CA LEU A 11 7.85 -8.69 -15.87
C LEU A 11 7.60 -9.26 -14.46
N ALA A 12 8.67 -9.63 -13.75
CA ALA A 12 8.56 -10.11 -12.37
C ALA A 12 7.90 -9.07 -11.44
N ALA A 13 8.28 -7.80 -11.55
CA ALA A 13 7.69 -6.73 -10.73
C ALA A 13 6.21 -6.51 -11.08
N LEU A 14 5.86 -6.58 -12.37
CA LEU A 14 4.48 -6.47 -12.82
C LEU A 14 3.61 -7.62 -12.29
N VAL A 15 4.07 -8.87 -12.46
CA VAL A 15 3.33 -10.08 -12.05
C VAL A 15 3.16 -10.11 -10.55
N TRP A 16 4.24 -9.97 -9.78
CA TRP A 16 4.17 -10.03 -8.32
C TRP A 16 3.48 -8.82 -7.70
N GLY A 17 3.60 -7.64 -8.33
CA GLY A 17 2.88 -6.46 -7.93
C GLY A 17 1.36 -6.66 -8.01
N TRP A 18 0.86 -7.14 -9.16
CA TRP A 18 -0.56 -7.44 -9.32
C TRP A 18 -1.02 -8.66 -8.51
N ALA A 19 -0.18 -9.67 -8.33
CA ALA A 19 -0.49 -10.81 -7.47
C ALA A 19 -0.76 -10.36 -6.02
N GLY A 20 -0.04 -9.35 -5.52
CA GLY A 20 -0.29 -8.75 -4.22
C GLY A 20 -1.62 -7.98 -4.11
N VAL A 21 -2.24 -7.60 -5.23
CA VAL A 21 -3.56 -6.94 -5.25
C VAL A 21 -4.70 -7.97 -5.16
N ILE A 22 -4.46 -9.21 -5.60
CA ILE A 22 -5.50 -10.26 -5.66
C ILE A 22 -6.22 -10.45 -4.30
N PRO A 23 -5.53 -10.55 -3.14
CA PRO A 23 -6.22 -10.73 -1.88
C PRO A 23 -7.12 -9.54 -1.50
N PHE A 24 -6.76 -8.30 -1.86
CA PHE A 24 -7.63 -7.14 -1.66
C PHE A 24 -8.93 -7.30 -2.44
N VAL A 25 -8.84 -7.63 -3.72
CA VAL A 25 -10.02 -7.77 -4.60
C VAL A 25 -10.92 -8.90 -4.10
N VAL A 26 -10.34 -10.06 -3.76
CA VAL A 26 -11.10 -11.21 -3.26
C VAL A 26 -11.80 -10.86 -1.95
N MET A 27 -11.09 -10.25 -1.00
CA MET A 27 -11.67 -9.89 0.29
C MET A 27 -12.75 -8.81 0.14
N THR A 28 -12.53 -7.77 -0.66
CA THR A 28 -13.56 -6.76 -0.93
C THR A 28 -14.77 -7.36 -1.62
N PHE A 29 -14.59 -8.28 -2.57
CA PHE A 29 -15.70 -9.00 -3.20
C PHE A 29 -16.52 -9.79 -2.17
N VAL A 30 -15.86 -10.54 -1.29
CA VAL A 30 -16.53 -11.28 -0.21
C VAL A 30 -17.27 -10.32 0.73
N LEU A 31 -16.63 -9.22 1.12
CA LEU A 31 -17.24 -8.23 2.02
C LEU A 31 -18.54 -7.64 1.45
N VAL A 32 -18.56 -7.34 0.15
CA VAL A 32 -19.69 -6.67 -0.50
C VAL A 32 -20.79 -7.65 -0.92
N LEU A 33 -20.43 -8.87 -1.35
CA LEU A 33 -21.36 -9.76 -2.06
C LEU A 33 -21.61 -11.11 -1.40
N ALA A 34 -20.76 -11.55 -0.46
CA ALA A 34 -20.94 -12.85 0.19
C ALA A 34 -21.92 -12.78 1.37
N ASP A 35 -22.30 -13.96 1.85
CA ASP A 35 -23.14 -14.12 3.03
C ASP A 35 -22.52 -13.48 4.29
N GLU A 36 -23.40 -12.99 5.16
CA GLU A 36 -23.05 -12.31 6.43
C GLU A 36 -22.11 -13.13 7.34
N ILE A 37 -22.08 -14.46 7.19
CA ILE A 37 -21.23 -15.34 8.00
C ILE A 37 -19.73 -15.09 7.80
N TRP A 38 -19.32 -14.59 6.62
CA TRP A 38 -17.91 -14.35 6.30
C TRP A 38 -17.46 -12.92 6.61
N LYS A 39 -18.39 -11.96 6.59
CA LYS A 39 -18.07 -10.53 6.65
C LYS A 39 -17.31 -10.10 7.90
N PRO A 40 -17.67 -10.51 9.14
CA PRO A 40 -16.93 -10.10 10.34
C PRO A 40 -15.45 -10.48 10.32
N LYS A 41 -15.13 -11.64 9.72
CA LYS A 41 -13.73 -12.06 9.57
C LYS A 41 -13.00 -11.20 8.54
N ILE A 42 -13.65 -10.89 7.42
CA ILE A 42 -13.06 -10.08 6.35
C ILE A 42 -12.86 -8.62 6.78
N GLU A 43 -13.78 -8.06 7.57
CA GLU A 43 -13.64 -6.73 8.16
C GLU A 43 -12.38 -6.58 9.03
N LEU A 44 -11.89 -7.68 9.62
CA LEU A 44 -10.63 -7.73 10.36
C LEU A 44 -9.44 -8.02 9.45
N VAL A 45 -9.55 -9.00 8.55
CA VAL A 45 -8.41 -9.50 7.76
C VAL A 45 -8.01 -8.55 6.63
N LEU A 46 -8.95 -7.83 6.01
CA LEU A 46 -8.65 -6.87 4.96
C LEU A 46 -7.75 -5.72 5.47
N PRO A 47 -8.07 -5.02 6.59
CA PRO A 47 -7.17 -4.04 7.19
C PRO A 47 -5.82 -4.63 7.60
N LEU A 48 -5.79 -5.85 8.15
CA LEU A 48 -4.53 -6.51 8.53
C LEU A 48 -3.62 -6.76 7.32
N TYR A 49 -4.15 -7.29 6.23
CA TYR A 49 -3.37 -7.50 5.01
C TYR A 49 -2.88 -6.17 4.41
N SER A 50 -3.73 -5.15 4.47
CA SER A 50 -3.39 -3.78 4.05
C SER A 50 -2.22 -3.22 4.83
N ALA A 51 -2.22 -3.40 6.15
CA ALA A 51 -1.15 -2.99 7.05
C ALA A 51 0.19 -3.71 6.73
N VAL A 52 0.12 -5.01 6.43
CA VAL A 52 1.29 -5.81 5.99
C VAL A 52 1.87 -5.26 4.69
N ILE A 53 1.04 -5.03 3.68
CA ILE A 53 1.48 -4.51 2.37
C ILE A 53 2.03 -3.09 2.50
N LEU A 54 1.36 -2.22 3.27
CA LEU A 54 1.82 -0.86 3.52
C LEU A 54 3.22 -0.85 4.14
N THR A 55 3.44 -1.69 5.16
CA THR A 55 4.74 -1.86 5.83
C THR A 55 5.81 -2.42 4.88
N PHE A 56 5.47 -3.47 4.13
CA PHE A 56 6.39 -4.09 3.16
C PHE A 56 6.87 -3.06 2.13
N MET A 57 5.97 -2.26 1.59
CA MET A 57 6.31 -1.25 0.59
C MET A 57 7.15 -0.11 1.17
N GLY A 58 6.95 0.26 2.44
CA GLY A 58 7.85 1.18 3.15
C GLY A 58 9.30 0.70 3.21
N GLY A 59 9.51 -0.62 3.30
CA GLY A 59 10.84 -1.24 3.30
C GLY A 59 11.68 -0.93 2.04
N VAL A 60 11.05 -0.60 0.92
CA VAL A 60 11.75 -0.22 -0.33
C VAL A 60 12.64 1.01 -0.08
N HIS A 61 12.19 1.97 0.72
CA HIS A 61 12.96 3.19 1.01
C HIS A 61 14.26 2.92 1.77
N TRP A 62 14.25 1.93 2.67
CA TRP A 62 15.47 1.46 3.34
C TRP A 62 16.43 0.79 2.34
N GLY A 63 15.91 -0.02 1.42
CA GLY A 63 16.71 -0.63 0.35
C GLY A 63 17.41 0.41 -0.52
N ILE A 64 16.73 1.51 -0.85
CA ILE A 64 17.33 2.64 -1.58
C ILE A 64 18.39 3.34 -0.73
N ALA A 65 18.10 3.59 0.55
CA ALA A 65 19.01 4.28 1.46
C ALA A 65 20.34 3.52 1.62
N MET A 66 20.32 2.18 1.61
CA MET A 66 21.51 1.34 1.74
C MET A 66 22.44 1.40 0.52
N VAL A 67 21.93 1.70 -0.66
CA VAL A 67 22.73 1.73 -1.90
C VAL A 67 23.21 3.14 -2.28
N LYS A 68 22.75 4.18 -1.55
CA LYS A 68 23.18 5.56 -1.77
C LYS A 68 24.44 5.88 -0.94
N ILE A 69 25.43 6.52 -1.58
CA ILE A 69 26.70 6.94 -0.95
C ILE A 69 26.45 8.01 0.12
N HIS A 70 25.54 8.94 -0.14
CA HIS A 70 25.07 9.94 0.81
C HIS A 70 23.56 9.79 0.93
N THR A 71 23.10 9.37 2.11
CA THR A 71 21.68 9.21 2.41
C THR A 71 21.27 10.18 3.52
N SER A 72 20.04 10.68 3.44
CA SER A 72 19.48 11.58 4.45
C SER A 72 18.66 10.78 5.47
N LEU A 73 18.62 11.28 6.71
CA LEU A 73 17.74 10.72 7.76
C LEU A 73 16.29 10.60 7.28
N TRP A 74 15.84 11.59 6.49
CA TRP A 74 14.51 11.62 5.89
C TRP A 74 14.17 10.35 5.12
N LEU A 75 15.09 9.80 4.31
CA LEU A 75 14.80 8.60 3.52
C LEU A 75 14.56 7.37 4.40
N TYR A 76 15.30 7.22 5.50
CA TYR A 76 15.02 6.18 6.49
C TYR A 76 13.67 6.38 7.19
N SER A 77 13.33 7.63 7.52
CA SER A 77 12.03 7.98 8.11
C SER A 77 10.88 7.58 7.19
N THR A 78 11.00 7.84 5.89
CA THR A 78 9.95 7.47 4.92
C THR A 78 9.71 5.97 4.81
N GLY A 79 10.67 5.13 5.19
CA GLY A 79 10.45 3.68 5.22
C GLY A 79 9.80 3.15 6.51
N ILE A 80 9.94 3.89 7.61
CA ILE A 80 9.31 3.55 8.90
C ILE A 80 7.90 4.13 9.04
N ILE A 81 7.62 5.31 8.47
CA ILE A 81 6.28 5.92 8.55
C ILE A 81 5.16 4.93 8.16
N PRO A 82 5.27 4.14 7.07
CA PRO A 82 4.23 3.16 6.72
C PRO A 82 3.95 2.11 7.81
N SER A 83 4.96 1.67 8.58
CA SER A 83 4.75 0.72 9.68
C SER A 83 4.08 1.35 10.90
N ILE A 84 4.29 2.66 11.12
CA ILE A 84 3.58 3.44 12.13
C ILE A 84 2.09 3.56 11.76
N PHE A 85 1.78 3.85 10.49
CA PHE A 85 0.39 3.83 10.00
C PHE A 85 -0.25 2.45 10.18
N ALA A 86 0.48 1.39 9.86
CA ALA A 86 0.04 0.02 10.04
C ALA A 86 -0.32 -0.29 11.50
N ILE A 87 0.56 -0.01 12.47
CA ILE A 87 0.25 -0.32 13.88
C ILE A 87 -0.91 0.53 14.42
N ILE A 88 -0.98 1.82 14.04
CA ILE A 88 -2.11 2.68 14.41
C ILE A 88 -3.43 2.09 13.87
N SER A 89 -3.45 1.62 12.63
CA SER A 89 -4.65 1.02 12.05
C SER A 89 -5.14 -0.21 12.81
N ILE A 90 -4.23 -1.04 13.33
CA ILE A 90 -4.57 -2.27 14.07
C ILE A 90 -5.18 -1.97 15.44
N LEU A 91 -4.80 -0.85 16.05
CA LEU A 91 -5.32 -0.42 17.35
C LEU A 91 -6.70 0.24 17.27
N LEU A 92 -7.22 0.44 16.05
CA LEU A 92 -8.48 1.14 15.81
C LEU A 92 -9.58 0.17 15.38
N PRO A 93 -10.86 0.50 15.61
CA PRO A 93 -11.98 -0.20 14.99
C PRO A 93 -11.88 -0.18 13.45
N SER A 94 -12.39 -1.22 12.79
CA SER A 94 -12.21 -1.46 11.34
C SER A 94 -12.51 -0.24 10.47
N TYR A 95 -13.57 0.51 10.79
CA TYR A 95 -13.92 1.76 10.09
C TYR A 95 -12.78 2.78 10.08
N TYR A 96 -12.20 3.06 11.25
CA TYR A 96 -11.10 4.03 11.39
C TYR A 96 -9.78 3.44 10.88
N ALA A 97 -9.57 2.13 11.04
CA ALA A 97 -8.41 1.43 10.51
C ALA A 97 -8.29 1.63 8.99
N VAL A 98 -9.39 1.45 8.25
CA VAL A 98 -9.42 1.62 6.79
C VAL A 98 -9.08 3.05 6.38
N LEU A 99 -9.57 4.08 7.09
CA LEU A 99 -9.23 5.49 6.80
C LEU A 99 -7.74 5.79 7.00
N VAL A 100 -7.15 5.27 8.08
CA VAL A 100 -5.70 5.39 8.33
C VAL A 100 -4.92 4.71 7.22
N LEU A 101 -5.33 3.51 6.80
CA LEU A 101 -4.65 2.75 5.74
C LEU A 101 -4.74 3.45 4.38
N ILE A 102 -5.91 3.96 3.99
CA ILE A 102 -6.11 4.79 2.79
C ILE A 102 -5.12 5.95 2.80
N SER A 103 -5.07 6.69 3.92
CA SER A 103 -4.16 7.83 4.08
C SER A 103 -2.69 7.41 3.97
N GLY A 104 -2.33 6.28 4.59
CA GLY A 104 -0.98 5.72 4.53
C GLY A 104 -0.55 5.34 3.12
N PHE A 105 -1.43 4.70 2.34
CA PHE A 105 -1.16 4.37 0.94
C PHE A 105 -1.01 5.61 0.05
N ILE A 106 -1.83 6.64 0.26
CA ILE A 106 -1.72 7.92 -0.47
C ILE A 106 -0.38 8.60 -0.17
N ILE A 107 -0.01 8.69 1.11
CA ILE A 107 1.25 9.32 1.54
C ILE A 107 2.46 8.52 1.00
N LEU A 108 2.40 7.19 1.05
CA LEU A 108 3.45 6.34 0.50
C LEU A 108 3.57 6.51 -1.01
N LEU A 109 2.46 6.55 -1.76
CA LEU A 109 2.49 6.80 -3.20
C LEU A 109 3.06 8.18 -3.52
N ALA A 110 2.65 9.23 -2.79
CA ALA A 110 3.19 10.57 -2.98
C ALA A 110 4.72 10.59 -2.73
N THR A 111 5.18 9.86 -1.72
CA THR A 111 6.61 9.70 -1.42
C THR A 111 7.35 8.93 -2.52
N ASP A 112 6.77 7.83 -3.02
CA ASP A 112 7.32 7.06 -4.15
C ASP A 112 7.48 7.95 -5.39
N ILE A 113 6.46 8.74 -5.74
CA ILE A 113 6.47 9.65 -6.89
C ILE A 113 7.47 10.80 -6.71
N TYR A 114 7.55 11.35 -5.49
CA TYR A 114 8.59 12.32 -5.16
C TYR A 114 9.98 11.71 -5.36
N LEU A 115 10.24 10.50 -4.85
CA LEU A 115 11.53 9.82 -5.05
C LEU A 115 11.85 9.55 -6.54
N VAL A 116 10.84 9.30 -7.37
CA VAL A 116 11.01 9.18 -8.82
C VAL A 116 11.44 10.52 -9.45
N SER A 117 10.89 11.65 -9.01
CA SER A 117 11.26 12.97 -9.57
C SER A 117 12.69 13.40 -9.20
N PHE A 118 13.26 12.85 -8.13
CA PHE A 118 14.68 13.00 -7.75
C PHE A 118 15.59 11.88 -8.28
N GLU A 119 15.12 11.08 -9.25
CA GLU A 119 15.87 9.96 -9.83
C GLU A 119 16.35 8.91 -8.81
N ALA A 120 15.76 8.90 -7.61
CA ALA A 120 16.06 7.91 -6.57
C ALA A 120 15.37 6.57 -6.85
N LEU A 121 14.27 6.62 -7.60
CA LEU A 121 13.51 5.47 -8.08
C LEU A 121 13.32 5.58 -9.59
N PRO A 122 13.27 4.45 -10.31
CA PRO A 122 12.99 4.48 -11.74
C PRO A 122 11.53 4.82 -12.03
N SER A 123 11.28 5.49 -13.16
CA SER A 123 9.94 5.90 -13.58
C SER A 123 8.95 4.75 -13.74
N TRP A 124 9.41 3.56 -14.16
CA TRP A 124 8.55 2.37 -14.25
C TRP A 124 7.99 1.94 -12.89
N TYR A 125 8.74 2.17 -11.81
CA TYR A 125 8.29 1.83 -10.45
C TYR A 125 7.15 2.78 -10.05
N GLY A 126 7.32 4.09 -10.24
CA GLY A 126 6.26 5.08 -9.99
C GLY A 126 4.97 4.76 -10.74
N ASN A 127 5.06 4.49 -12.04
CA ASN A 127 3.90 4.12 -12.86
C ASN A 127 3.22 2.84 -12.35
N LEU A 128 3.99 1.79 -12.04
CA LEU A 128 3.44 0.56 -11.48
C LEU A 128 2.73 0.82 -10.14
N ARG A 129 3.36 1.59 -9.25
CA ARG A 129 2.80 1.94 -7.93
C ARG A 129 1.51 2.72 -8.03
N ILE A 130 1.36 3.62 -9.00
CA ILE A 130 0.09 4.33 -9.24
C ILE A 130 -1.04 3.33 -9.47
N TYR A 131 -0.90 2.41 -10.42
CA TYR A 131 -1.97 1.47 -10.75
C TYR A 131 -2.28 0.49 -9.63
N LEU A 132 -1.25 -0.05 -8.97
CA LEU A 132 -1.44 -0.98 -7.85
C LEU A 132 -2.11 -0.30 -6.65
N THR A 133 -1.63 0.91 -6.30
CA THR A 133 -2.20 1.67 -5.18
C THR A 133 -3.62 2.11 -5.49
N LEU A 134 -3.94 2.53 -6.72
CA LEU A 134 -5.31 2.85 -7.11
C LEU A 134 -6.25 1.64 -6.94
N ALA A 135 -5.82 0.45 -7.35
CA ALA A 135 -6.62 -0.77 -7.16
C ALA A 135 -6.85 -1.07 -5.67
N VAL A 136 -5.82 -0.92 -4.82
CA VAL A 136 -5.94 -1.06 -3.35
C VAL A 136 -6.87 -0.01 -2.76
N LEU A 137 -6.75 1.26 -3.17
CA LEU A 137 -7.60 2.34 -2.69
C LEU A 137 -9.06 2.13 -3.06
N ILE A 138 -9.35 1.67 -4.28
CA ILE A 138 -10.72 1.30 -4.66
C ILE A 138 -11.26 0.21 -3.72
N CYS A 139 -10.48 -0.84 -3.46
CA CYS A 139 -10.88 -1.93 -2.56
C CYS A 139 -11.15 -1.44 -1.13
N LEU A 140 -10.28 -0.58 -0.60
CA LEU A 140 -10.42 -0.01 0.75
C LEU A 140 -11.56 0.99 0.84
N THR A 141 -11.78 1.81 -0.17
CA THR A 141 -12.91 2.75 -0.21
C THR A 141 -14.23 2.00 -0.31
N SER A 142 -14.32 0.90 -1.07
CA SER A 142 -15.50 0.04 -1.05
C SER A 142 -15.76 -0.58 0.32
N ALA A 143 -14.70 -1.05 1.00
CA ALA A 143 -14.82 -1.56 2.37
C ALA A 143 -15.24 -0.47 3.37
N PHE A 144 -14.74 0.75 3.21
CA PHE A 144 -15.12 1.90 4.01
C PHE A 144 -16.63 2.17 3.92
N PHE A 145 -17.18 2.25 2.70
CA PHE A 145 -18.62 2.48 2.52
C PHE A 145 -19.48 1.35 3.10
N HIS A 146 -19.02 0.10 3.00
CA HIS A 146 -19.69 -1.02 3.64
C HIS A 146 -19.73 -0.87 5.17
N LEU A 147 -18.57 -0.59 5.78
CA LEU A 147 -18.43 -0.40 7.23
C LEU A 147 -19.20 0.83 7.74
N ASP A 148 -19.33 1.88 6.93
CA ASP A 148 -20.13 3.06 7.25
C ASP A 148 -21.64 2.73 7.27
N SER A 149 -22.10 1.91 6.31
CA SER A 149 -23.51 1.54 6.18
C SER A 149 -24.06 0.69 7.32
N ILE A 150 -23.21 -0.06 8.04
CA ILE A 150 -23.60 -0.90 9.18
C ILE A 150 -23.47 -0.16 10.53
N ARG A 151 -22.87 1.04 10.52
CA ARG A 151 -22.64 1.84 11.73
C ARG A 151 -23.88 2.65 12.13
N PHE A 152 -24.86 2.79 11.24
CA PHE A 152 -26.10 3.55 11.41
C PHE A 152 -27.31 2.67 11.04
#